data_AF-A0A8H5FDQ5-F1
#
_entry.id   AF-A0A8H5FDQ5-F1
#
_cell.length_a   1.000
_cell.length_b   1.000
_cell.length_c   1.000
_cell.angle_alpha   90.00
_cell.angle_beta   90.00
_cell.angle_gamma   90.00
#
_symmetry.space_group_name_H-M   'P 1'
#
loop_
_entity.id
_entity.type
_entity.pdbx_description
1 polymer ?
#
loop_
_entity_poly.entity_id
_entity_poly.type
_entity_poly.pdbx_seq_one_letter_code
_entity_poly.pdbx_strand_id
1 'polypeptide(L)'
;MFASLARRSAVNVAESIKHLLPKDLPPSLVSKPGNLYEVLSRTPSGGVGKKVFQLRWQNKAIKDSYWVVTRSKFKCEGVHGKAWGHLYWKGKPVSQKEERIPGALKYTWAEGSS
;
A
#
# COMPACT_ATOMS: atom_id res chain seq x y z
N MET A 1 24.58 33.70 -11.34
CA MET A 1 23.34 33.30 -10.66
C MET A 1 22.44 32.58 -11.66
N PHE A 2 22.49 31.24 -11.73
CA PHE A 2 21.65 30.47 -12.65
C PHE A 2 20.46 29.88 -11.90
N ALA A 3 19.29 30.50 -12.05
CA ALA A 3 18.05 30.02 -11.47
C ALA A 3 17.47 28.86 -12.30
N SER A 4 17.49 27.67 -11.70
CA SER A 4 16.58 26.53 -11.88
C SER A 4 15.57 26.58 -13.05
N LEU A 5 15.98 26.13 -14.24
CA LEU A 5 15.08 25.75 -15.34
C LEU A 5 14.39 24.38 -15.13
N ALA A 6 14.80 23.60 -14.13
CA ALA A 6 14.31 22.23 -13.90
C ALA A 6 12.86 22.12 -13.42
N ARG A 7 12.21 23.21 -13.00
CA ARG A 7 10.84 23.17 -12.45
C ARG A 7 9.72 23.24 -13.49
N ARG A 8 9.98 23.66 -14.73
CA ARG A 8 8.91 23.84 -15.74
C ARG A 8 8.64 22.59 -16.60
N SER A 9 9.55 21.62 -16.67
CA SER A 9 9.41 20.42 -17.50
C SER A 9 8.63 19.27 -16.84
N ALA A 10 8.58 19.21 -15.50
CA ALA A 10 7.97 18.08 -14.78
C ALA A 10 6.45 17.99 -14.97
N VAL A 11 5.76 19.12 -15.19
CA VAL A 11 4.30 19.16 -15.36
C VAL A 11 3.88 18.45 -16.66
N ASN A 12 4.64 18.63 -17.74
CA ASN A 12 4.36 18.03 -19.04
C ASN A 12 4.63 16.53 -19.11
N VAL A 13 5.60 16.03 -18.34
CA VAL A 13 5.93 14.59 -18.36
C VAL A 13 4.80 13.76 -17.73
N ALA A 14 4.25 14.22 -16.61
CA ALA A 14 3.15 13.50 -15.95
C ALA A 14 1.89 13.42 -16.83
N GLU A 15 1.53 14.50 -17.53
CA GLU A 15 0.41 14.52 -18.48
C GLU A 15 0.69 13.64 -19.70
N SER A 16 1.90 13.71 -20.27
CA SER A 16 2.30 12.88 -21.39
C SER A 16 2.24 11.39 -21.04
N ILE A 17 2.70 10.99 -19.86
CA ILE A 17 2.59 9.61 -19.37
C ILE A 17 1.12 9.21 -19.22
N LYS A 18 0.25 10.07 -18.68
CA LYS A 18 -1.19 9.77 -18.60
C LYS A 18 -1.82 9.51 -19.96
N HIS A 19 -1.43 10.24 -21.00
CA HIS A 19 -1.90 10.01 -22.36
C HIS A 19 -1.38 8.70 -22.98
N LEU A 20 -0.23 8.19 -22.51
CA LEU A 20 0.36 6.92 -22.91
C LEU A 20 -0.19 5.72 -22.11
N LEU A 21 -0.86 5.97 -20.98
CA LEU A 21 -1.47 4.91 -20.20
C LEU A 21 -2.72 4.36 -20.93
N PRO A 22 -2.93 3.04 -20.94
CA PRO A 22 -4.17 2.46 -21.45
C PRO A 22 -5.39 3.03 -20.71
N LYS A 23 -6.53 3.14 -21.41
CA LYS A 23 -7.80 3.63 -20.82
C LYS A 23 -8.17 2.84 -19.56
N ASP A 24 -7.94 1.53 -19.58
CA ASP A 24 -8.06 0.65 -18.42
C ASP A 24 -6.66 0.36 -17.87
N LEU A 25 -6.36 0.91 -16.70
CA LEU A 25 -5.10 0.65 -16.02
C LEU A 25 -4.97 -0.85 -15.73
N PRO A 26 -3.80 -1.46 -15.98
CA PRO A 26 -3.58 -2.86 -15.64
C PRO A 26 -3.79 -3.05 -14.13
N PRO A 27 -4.29 -4.22 -13.69
CA PRO A 27 -4.61 -4.47 -12.28
C PRO A 27 -3.48 -4.17 -11.29
N SER A 28 -2.23 -4.31 -11.75
CA SER A 28 -1.02 -3.98 -11.00
C SER A 28 -0.86 -2.50 -10.65
N LEU A 29 -1.44 -1.59 -11.45
CA LEU A 29 -1.37 -0.14 -11.26
C LEU A 29 -2.60 0.47 -10.58
N VAL A 30 -3.65 -0.32 -10.36
CA VAL A 30 -4.86 0.19 -9.69
C VAL A 30 -4.75 -0.02 -8.18
N SER A 31 -4.85 1.04 -7.39
CA SER A 31 -4.99 0.99 -5.92
C SER A 31 -6.39 0.54 -5.49
N LYS A 32 -6.83 -0.63 -5.96
CA LYS A 32 -8.09 -1.27 -5.54
C LYS A 32 -7.95 -1.94 -4.17
N PRO A 33 -8.92 -1.82 -3.26
CA PRO A 33 -8.97 -2.66 -2.08
C PRO A 33 -9.00 -4.15 -2.46
N GLY A 34 -8.48 -5.02 -1.59
CA GLY A 34 -8.44 -6.47 -1.82
C GLY A 34 -8.04 -7.21 -0.56
N ASN A 35 -7.70 -8.49 -0.67
CA ASN A 35 -7.06 -9.16 0.46
C ASN A 35 -5.63 -8.60 0.65
N LEU A 36 -5.02 -8.82 1.81
CA LEU A 36 -3.72 -8.22 2.12
C LEU A 36 -2.64 -8.58 1.08
N TYR A 37 -2.58 -9.84 0.63
CA TYR A 37 -1.54 -10.29 -0.30
C TYR A 37 -1.75 -9.71 -1.70
N GLU A 38 -2.98 -9.63 -2.17
CA GLU A 38 -3.32 -8.99 -3.44
C GLU A 38 -2.95 -7.50 -3.44
N VAL A 39 -3.07 -6.82 -2.30
CA VAL A 39 -2.65 -5.42 -2.17
C VAL A 39 -1.12 -5.32 -2.21
N LEU A 40 -0.42 -6.14 -1.41
CA LEU A 40 1.04 -6.04 -1.30
C LEU A 40 1.78 -6.53 -2.55
N SER A 41 1.27 -7.55 -3.24
CA SER A 41 1.90 -8.16 -4.42
C SER A 41 1.91 -7.27 -5.66
N ARG A 42 1.12 -6.18 -5.67
CA ARG A 42 1.17 -5.17 -6.74
C ARG A 42 2.44 -4.32 -6.71
N THR A 43 3.11 -4.28 -5.56
CA THR A 43 4.35 -3.51 -5.42
C THR A 43 5.56 -4.43 -5.61
N PRO A 44 6.60 -3.99 -6.35
CA PRO A 44 7.81 -4.80 -6.54
C PRO A 44 8.53 -5.18 -5.24
N SER A 45 8.41 -4.36 -4.20
CA SER A 45 8.98 -4.64 -2.87
C SER A 45 8.16 -5.61 -2.03
N GLY A 46 7.03 -6.13 -2.55
CA GLY A 46 6.09 -6.94 -1.79
C GLY A 46 5.47 -6.19 -0.62
N GLY A 47 5.35 -4.87 -0.75
CA GLY A 47 4.73 -3.98 0.20
C GLY A 47 5.61 -3.53 1.35
N VAL A 48 6.89 -3.92 1.37
CA VAL A 48 7.82 -3.50 2.43
C VAL A 48 7.92 -1.98 2.50
N GLY A 49 7.77 -1.43 3.72
CA GLY A 49 7.74 -0.01 4.03
C GLY A 49 6.37 0.66 3.84
N LYS A 50 5.39 -0.03 3.22
CA LYS A 50 4.05 0.53 3.00
C LYS A 50 3.19 0.43 4.26
N LYS A 51 2.32 1.44 4.41
CA LYS A 51 1.23 1.41 5.39
C LYS A 51 0.03 0.73 4.76
N VAL A 52 -0.60 -0.18 5.48
CA VAL A 52 -1.85 -0.83 5.07
C VAL A 52 -2.82 -0.90 6.25
N PHE A 53 -4.10 -0.77 5.98
CA PHE A 53 -5.13 -0.80 7.00
C PHE A 53 -6.33 -1.64 6.55
N GLN A 54 -7.13 -2.08 7.51
CA GLN A 54 -8.37 -2.80 7.24
C GLN A 54 -9.50 -1.80 7.03
N LEU A 55 -10.27 -1.90 5.94
CA LEU A 55 -11.37 -0.95 5.68
C LEU A 55 -12.43 -0.95 6.79
N ARG A 56 -12.63 -2.07 7.49
CA ARG A 56 -13.52 -2.13 8.66
C ARG A 56 -13.14 -1.18 9.79
N TRP A 57 -11.90 -0.70 9.85
CA TRP A 57 -11.48 0.30 10.84
C TRP A 57 -12.06 1.67 10.50
N GLN A 58 -12.17 2.02 9.22
CA GLN A 58 -12.86 3.24 8.76
C GLN A 58 -14.34 3.21 9.14
N ASN A 59 -15.02 2.09 8.90
CA ASN A 59 -16.44 1.91 9.27
C ASN A 59 -16.68 2.05 10.78
N LYS A 60 -15.64 1.86 11.60
CA LYS A 60 -15.70 2.00 13.07
C LYS A 60 -15.15 3.34 13.55
N ALA A 61 -14.87 4.28 12.65
CA ALA A 61 -14.22 5.56 12.94
C ALA A 61 -12.91 5.42 13.76
N ILE A 62 -12.21 4.28 13.60
CA ILE A 62 -10.90 4.07 14.21
C ILE A 62 -9.89 4.73 13.27
N LYS A 63 -9.46 5.94 13.60
CA LYS A 63 -8.52 6.72 12.79
C LYS A 63 -7.07 6.34 13.09
N ASP A 64 -6.20 6.62 12.13
CA ASP A 64 -4.73 6.56 12.28
C ASP A 64 -4.24 5.19 12.78
N SER A 65 -4.89 4.13 12.29
CA SER A 65 -4.54 2.75 12.62
C SER A 65 -4.13 2.03 11.35
N TYR A 66 -2.94 1.43 11.36
CA TYR A 66 -2.34 0.79 10.19
C TYR A 66 -1.24 -0.17 10.60
N TRP A 67 -0.90 -1.06 9.70
CA TRP A 67 0.30 -1.87 9.75
C TRP A 67 1.36 -1.26 8.86
N VAL A 68 2.59 -1.15 9.34
CA VAL A 68 3.76 -0.91 8.49
C VAL A 68 4.34 -2.27 8.14
N VAL A 69 4.30 -2.63 6.85
CA VAL A 69 4.76 -3.93 6.39
C VAL A 69 6.28 -3.97 6.37
N THR A 70 6.86 -5.01 6.95
CA THR A 70 8.32 -5.21 7.05
C THR A 70 8.79 -6.36 6.17
N ARG A 71 7.95 -7.37 5.98
CA ARG A 71 8.26 -8.53 5.14
C ARG A 71 7.01 -9.20 4.60
N SER A 72 7.12 -9.78 3.42
CA SER A 72 6.08 -10.61 2.82
C SER A 72 6.69 -11.86 2.18
N LYS A 73 5.88 -12.92 2.13
CA LYS A 73 6.17 -14.17 1.40
C LYS A 73 4.88 -14.58 0.70
N PHE A 74 4.86 -14.44 -0.61
CA PHE A 74 3.70 -14.75 -1.43
C PHE A 74 3.73 -16.19 -1.96
N LYS A 75 2.55 -16.70 -2.31
CA LYS A 75 2.33 -17.93 -3.07
C LYS A 75 1.07 -17.75 -3.93
N CYS A 76 0.85 -18.66 -4.88
CA CYS A 76 -0.33 -18.62 -5.75
C CYS A 76 -0.48 -17.24 -6.43
N GLU A 77 0.56 -16.78 -7.13
CA GLU A 77 0.55 -15.50 -7.86
C GLU A 77 0.16 -14.27 -7.01
N GLY A 78 0.59 -14.22 -5.74
CA GLY A 78 0.33 -13.06 -4.88
C GLY A 78 -1.05 -13.03 -4.23
N VAL A 79 -1.91 -14.03 -4.47
CA VAL A 79 -3.25 -14.12 -3.85
C VAL A 79 -3.18 -14.63 -2.41
N HIS A 80 -2.14 -15.41 -2.08
CA HIS A 80 -1.96 -16.02 -0.77
C HIS A 80 -0.54 -15.77 -0.24
N GLY A 81 -0.32 -16.01 1.05
CA GLY A 81 1.01 -15.89 1.61
C GLY A 81 1.08 -15.77 3.12
N LYS A 82 2.12 -15.08 3.56
CA LYS A 82 2.33 -14.59 4.92
C LYS A 82 2.91 -13.18 4.84
N ALA A 83 2.45 -12.28 5.69
CA ALA A 83 2.96 -10.93 5.80
C ALA A 83 3.22 -10.61 7.27
N TRP A 84 4.22 -9.77 7.49
CA TRP A 84 4.66 -9.32 8.79
C TRP A 84 4.78 -7.80 8.80
N GLY A 85 4.65 -7.20 9.98
CA GLY A 85 4.72 -5.76 10.14
C GLY A 85 4.69 -5.31 11.60
N HIS A 86 4.69 -3.99 11.76
CA HIS A 86 4.46 -3.30 13.02
C HIS A 86 3.07 -2.66 13.02
N LEU A 87 2.29 -2.93 14.06
CA LEU A 87 0.99 -2.30 14.26
C LEU A 87 1.17 -0.91 14.85
N TYR A 88 0.55 0.06 14.19
CA TYR A 88 0.25 1.37 14.74
C TYR A 88 -1.25 1.43 15.01
N TRP A 89 -1.59 1.77 16.24
CA TRP A 89 -2.97 1.87 16.69
C TRP A 89 -3.23 3.27 17.21
N LYS A 90 -4.13 3.99 16.54
CA LYS A 90 -4.46 5.40 16.85
C LYS A 90 -3.20 6.26 16.98
N GLY A 91 -2.29 6.13 16.01
CA GLY A 91 -1.02 6.86 15.95
C GLY A 91 0.11 6.33 16.83
N LYS A 92 -0.15 5.33 17.69
CA LYS A 92 0.84 4.81 18.62
C LYS A 92 1.41 3.47 18.14
N PRO A 93 2.74 3.27 18.14
CA PRO A 93 3.32 1.96 17.87
C PRO A 93 2.93 0.99 19.01
N VAL A 94 2.30 -0.12 18.65
CA VAL A 94 1.88 -1.17 19.60
C VAL A 94 2.85 -2.34 19.59
N SER A 95 3.31 -2.76 18.40
CA SER A 95 4.22 -3.90 18.26
C SER A 95 5.67 -3.47 18.50
N GLN A 96 6.30 -3.97 19.56
CA GLN A 96 7.73 -3.74 19.81
C GLN A 96 8.64 -4.50 18.83
N LYS A 97 8.16 -5.64 18.34
CA LYS A 97 8.85 -6.49 17.37
C LYS A 97 7.98 -6.67 16.13
N GLU A 98 8.60 -7.08 15.03
CA GLU A 98 7.88 -7.53 13.85
C GLU A 98 6.95 -8.69 14.25
N GLU A 99 5.67 -8.61 13.89
CA GLU A 99 4.70 -9.67 14.12
C GLU A 99 3.92 -10.01 12.86
N ARG A 100 3.32 -11.20 12.84
CA ARG A 100 2.54 -11.67 11.69
C ARG A 100 1.22 -10.90 11.62
N ILE A 101 0.91 -10.31 10.46
CA ILE A 101 -0.32 -9.55 10.25
C ILE A 101 -1.52 -10.53 10.23
N PRO A 102 -2.46 -10.44 11.18
CA PRO A 102 -3.61 -11.34 11.25
C PRO A 102 -4.71 -10.92 10.28
N GLY A 103 -5.58 -11.88 9.91
CA GLY A 103 -6.75 -11.58 9.08
C GLY A 103 -6.45 -11.18 7.62
N ALA A 104 -5.25 -11.49 7.13
CA ALA A 104 -4.78 -11.14 5.78
C ALA A 104 -5.75 -11.54 4.66
N LEU A 105 -6.29 -12.77 4.71
CA LEU A 105 -7.29 -13.27 3.74
C LEU A 105 -8.74 -12.94 4.12
N LYS A 106 -8.98 -12.59 5.39
CA LYS A 106 -10.34 -12.46 5.93
C LYS A 106 -10.93 -11.08 5.66
N TYR A 107 -10.11 -10.05 5.72
CA TYR A 107 -10.57 -8.66 5.65
C TYR A 107 -10.18 -8.03 4.30
N THR A 108 -10.89 -6.97 3.96
CA THR A 108 -10.50 -6.08 2.88
C THR A 108 -9.49 -5.07 3.40
N TRP A 109 -8.38 -4.94 2.69
CA TRP A 109 -7.24 -4.09 2.99
C TRP A 109 -7.07 -3.03 1.90
N ALA A 110 -6.48 -1.90 2.29
CA ALA A 110 -6.06 -0.83 1.39
C ALA A 110 -4.73 -0.22 1.87
N GLU A 111 -4.00 0.43 0.96
CA GLU A 111 -2.80 1.22 1.28
C GLU A 111 -3.16 2.51 2.02
N GLY A 112 -2.33 2.90 2.99
CA GLY A 112 -2.48 4.12 3.78
C GLY A 112 -2.79 3.84 5.25
N SER A 113 -3.59 4.72 5.85
CA SER A 113 -4.08 4.63 7.23
C SER A 113 -5.61 4.74 7.25
N SER A 114 -6.24 4.17 8.27
CA SER A 114 -7.68 4.29 8.47
C SER A 114 -8.15 5.69 8.85
#